data_AF-A0A817GRL8-F1
#
_entry.id   AF-A0A817GRL8-F1
#
_cell.length_a   1.000
_cell.length_b   1.000
_cell.length_c   1.000
_cell.angle_alpha   90.00
_cell.angle_beta   90.00
_cell.angle_gamma   90.00
#
_symmetry.space_group_name_H-M   'P 1'
#
loop_
_entity.id
_entity.type
_entity.pdbx_description
1 polymer ?
#
loop_
_entity_poly.entity_id
_entity_poly.type
_entity_poly.pdbx_seq_one_letter_code
_entity_poly.pdbx_strand_id
1 'polypeptide(L)'
;MMFAIAAAATLLFSTISVILPLACPTPSSLITFDDIIHSTGISGIPVPNGYSRLNWQNVLVVNGVNYSTPNTGYKTGVVSPPYLVFNGYGNPMAITNAATSAFTIKSFYSCAAWYNNTILAMIGTRSGTVLYTKTVELFTQKRTFVELNWPGIDSISFNSSCGSCDASHVTMDNLCVTF
;
A
#
# COMPACT_ATOMS: atom_id res chain seq x y z
N MET A 1 -4.75 -66.97 -14.09
CA MET A 1 -4.09 -65.77 -13.52
C MET A 1 -4.77 -64.56 -14.13
N MET A 2 -5.59 -63.86 -13.33
CA MET A 2 -6.41 -62.73 -13.78
C MET A 2 -5.69 -61.43 -13.38
N PHE A 3 -5.33 -60.60 -14.35
CA PHE A 3 -4.64 -59.33 -14.13
C PHE A 3 -5.64 -58.28 -13.60
N ALA A 4 -5.32 -57.66 -12.47
CA ALA A 4 -6.04 -56.51 -11.94
C ALA A 4 -5.49 -55.21 -12.57
N ILE A 5 -6.38 -54.39 -13.13
CA ILE A 5 -6.07 -53.04 -13.61
C ILE A 5 -6.26 -52.08 -12.44
N ALA A 6 -5.19 -51.43 -11.98
CA ALA A 6 -5.27 -50.35 -11.02
C ALA A 6 -5.60 -49.03 -11.75
N ALA A 7 -6.75 -48.43 -11.45
CA ALA A 7 -7.11 -47.10 -11.91
C ALA A 7 -6.43 -46.04 -11.03
N ALA A 8 -5.55 -45.22 -11.62
CA ALA A 8 -4.96 -44.08 -10.95
C ALA A 8 -5.94 -42.90 -10.96
N ALA A 9 -6.34 -42.43 -9.78
CA ALA A 9 -7.17 -41.24 -9.62
C ALA A 9 -6.29 -39.98 -9.66
N THR A 10 -6.36 -39.23 -10.75
CA THR A 10 -5.66 -37.95 -10.90
C THR A 10 -6.44 -36.86 -10.15
N LEU A 11 -5.88 -36.36 -9.04
CA LEU A 11 -6.42 -35.20 -8.32
C LEU A 11 -6.11 -33.92 -9.12
N LEU A 12 -7.16 -33.25 -9.59
CA LEU A 12 -7.07 -31.92 -10.21
C LEU A 12 -6.95 -30.86 -9.09
N PHE A 13 -5.77 -30.27 -8.94
CA PHE A 13 -5.61 -29.06 -8.13
C PHE A 13 -6.21 -27.87 -8.88
N SER A 14 -7.39 -27.42 -8.46
CA SER A 14 -7.95 -26.14 -8.91
C SER A 14 -7.12 -25.00 -8.29
N THR A 15 -6.33 -24.32 -9.10
CA THR A 15 -5.63 -23.11 -8.68
C THR A 15 -6.64 -21.96 -8.67
N ILE A 16 -7.12 -21.58 -7.47
CA ILE A 16 -7.74 -20.27 -7.28
C ILE A 16 -6.65 -19.22 -7.55
N SER A 17 -6.66 -18.67 -8.76
CA SER A 17 -5.92 -17.45 -9.06
C SER A 17 -6.62 -16.32 -8.32
N VAL A 18 -6.05 -15.90 -7.18
CA VAL A 18 -6.45 -14.65 -6.53
C VAL A 18 -6.04 -13.53 -7.48
N ILE A 19 -6.98 -13.11 -8.33
CA ILE A 19 -6.83 -11.91 -9.15
C ILE A 19 -6.75 -10.75 -8.15
N LEU A 20 -5.53 -10.27 -7.86
CA LEU A 20 -5.34 -9.03 -7.12
C LEU A 20 -6.09 -7.94 -7.90
N PRO A 21 -7.05 -7.23 -7.30
CA PRO A 21 -7.72 -6.14 -8.00
C PRO A 21 -6.69 -5.04 -8.27
N LEU A 22 -6.22 -4.97 -9.51
CA LEU A 22 -5.45 -3.85 -10.08
C LEU A 22 -6.31 -2.59 -10.25
N ALA A 23 -7.59 -2.67 -9.91
CA ALA A 23 -8.58 -1.63 -10.13
C ALA A 23 -9.42 -1.41 -8.87
N CYS A 24 -9.83 -0.17 -8.67
CA CYS A 24 -10.72 0.21 -7.59
C CYS A 24 -12.19 -0.06 -7.98
N PRO A 25 -13.07 -0.53 -7.07
CA PRO A 25 -14.51 -0.59 -7.36
C PRO A 25 -15.05 0.82 -7.63
N THR A 26 -15.73 1.03 -8.76
CA THR A 26 -16.44 2.28 -9.07
C THR A 26 -17.52 2.55 -8.02
N PRO A 27 -17.75 3.80 -7.56
CA PRO A 27 -17.30 5.08 -8.10
C PRO A 27 -15.95 5.61 -7.54
N SER A 28 -15.07 4.73 -7.09
CA SER A 28 -13.80 5.13 -6.48
C SER A 28 -12.73 5.50 -7.50
N SER A 29 -11.83 6.39 -7.10
CA SER A 29 -10.61 6.76 -7.82
C SER A 29 -9.45 5.86 -7.41
N LEU A 30 -8.67 5.42 -8.40
CA LEU A 30 -7.42 4.70 -8.22
C LEU A 30 -6.26 5.68 -8.35
N ILE A 31 -5.36 5.69 -7.35
CA ILE A 31 -4.15 6.52 -7.33
C ILE A 31 -2.94 5.59 -7.39
N THR A 32 -2.23 5.63 -8.51
CA THR A 32 -1.07 4.77 -8.81
C THR A 32 0.27 5.49 -8.66
N PHE A 33 0.28 6.83 -8.58
CA PHE A 33 1.48 7.67 -8.52
C PHE A 33 2.38 7.64 -9.76
N ASP A 34 2.03 6.86 -10.78
CA ASP A 34 2.85 6.66 -11.98
C ASP A 34 2.94 7.90 -12.89
N ASP A 35 2.02 8.84 -12.72
CA ASP A 35 2.02 10.14 -13.40
C ASP A 35 2.94 11.17 -12.73
N ILE A 36 3.49 10.88 -11.54
CA ILE A 36 4.49 11.72 -10.88
C ILE A 36 5.89 11.33 -11.35
N ILE A 37 6.36 12.02 -12.41
CA ILE A 37 7.67 11.75 -12.99
C ILE A 37 8.78 12.22 -12.05
N HIS A 38 9.59 11.27 -11.57
CA HIS A 38 10.81 11.52 -10.80
C HIS A 38 12.02 10.88 -11.47
N SER A 39 13.11 11.64 -11.60
CA SER A 39 14.40 11.11 -12.08
C SER A 39 14.86 9.93 -11.22
N THR A 40 15.55 8.97 -11.81
CA THR A 40 16.05 7.77 -11.11
C THR A 40 16.90 8.14 -9.88
N GLY A 41 16.56 7.59 -8.71
CA GLY A 41 17.27 7.85 -7.46
C GLY A 41 16.58 7.19 -6.26
N ILE A 42 17.26 7.15 -5.11
CA ILE A 42 16.78 6.48 -3.88
C ILE A 42 16.09 7.42 -2.87
N SER A 43 16.27 8.73 -3.00
CA SER A 43 15.83 9.72 -2.01
C SER A 43 14.34 10.03 -2.05
N GLY A 44 13.68 9.74 -3.18
CA GLY A 44 12.29 10.12 -3.44
C GLY A 44 12.07 11.64 -3.51
N ILE A 45 10.88 12.05 -3.97
CA ILE A 45 10.43 13.45 -3.92
C ILE A 45 9.07 13.57 -3.24
N PRO A 46 8.74 14.69 -2.59
CA PRO A 46 7.43 14.87 -1.99
C PRO A 46 6.30 14.78 -3.01
N VAL A 47 5.22 14.07 -2.65
CA VAL A 47 3.96 14.14 -3.40
C VAL A 47 3.36 15.53 -3.25
N PRO A 48 3.03 16.25 -4.34
CA PRO A 48 2.46 17.59 -4.25
C PRO A 48 1.10 17.60 -3.55
N ASN A 49 0.87 18.58 -2.68
CA ASN A 49 -0.46 18.83 -2.14
C ASN A 49 -1.46 19.17 -3.26
N GLY A 50 -2.69 18.67 -3.13
CA GLY A 50 -3.71 18.73 -4.17
C GLY A 50 -3.64 17.59 -5.19
N TYR A 51 -2.56 16.80 -5.22
CA TYR A 51 -2.47 15.61 -6.06
C TYR A 51 -3.62 14.65 -5.75
N SER A 52 -4.39 14.29 -6.77
CA SER A 52 -5.60 13.48 -6.65
C SER A 52 -6.62 14.02 -5.62
N ARG A 53 -6.74 15.34 -5.49
CA ARG A 53 -7.66 16.04 -4.54
C ARG A 53 -7.35 15.80 -3.06
N LEU A 54 -6.15 15.31 -2.76
CA LEU A 54 -5.66 15.03 -1.42
C LEU A 54 -4.44 15.88 -1.10
N ASN A 55 -4.23 16.15 0.19
CA ASN A 55 -2.97 16.67 0.71
C ASN A 55 -2.17 15.51 1.30
N TRP A 56 -0.84 15.63 1.16
CA TRP A 56 0.09 14.55 1.43
C TRP A 56 1.17 15.05 2.39
N GLN A 57 1.19 14.52 3.60
CA GLN A 57 2.14 14.90 4.62
C GLN A 57 3.18 13.81 4.80
N ASN A 58 4.46 14.15 4.57
CA ASN A 58 5.59 13.21 4.67
C ASN A 58 5.45 11.97 3.77
N VAL A 59 4.85 12.14 2.60
CA VAL A 59 4.71 11.10 1.58
C VAL A 59 5.66 11.42 0.44
N LEU A 60 6.61 10.51 0.20
CA LEU A 60 7.60 10.64 -0.86
C LEU A 60 7.31 9.60 -1.96
N VAL A 61 7.40 9.98 -3.23
CA VAL A 61 7.31 9.08 -4.37
C VAL A 61 8.72 8.65 -4.82
N VAL A 62 8.88 7.39 -5.22
CA VAL A 62 10.14 6.85 -5.75
C VAL A 62 9.90 5.83 -6.85
N ASN A 63 10.84 5.72 -7.80
CA ASN A 63 10.81 4.68 -8.81
C ASN A 63 11.19 3.34 -8.16
N GLY A 64 10.17 2.54 -7.82
CA GLY A 64 10.38 1.25 -7.16
C GLY A 64 11.00 0.20 -8.08
N VAL A 65 10.68 0.25 -9.38
CA VAL A 65 11.22 -0.69 -10.39
C VAL A 65 12.75 -0.56 -10.48
N ASN A 66 13.23 0.67 -10.62
CA ASN A 66 14.65 1.00 -10.77
C ASN A 66 15.34 1.31 -9.44
N TYR A 67 14.72 1.01 -8.30
CA TYR A 67 15.35 1.20 -7.00
C TYR A 67 16.67 0.40 -6.94
N SER A 68 17.77 1.03 -6.54
CA SER A 68 19.11 0.42 -6.69
C SER A 68 19.34 -0.77 -5.76
N THR A 69 18.73 -0.75 -4.57
CA THR A 69 18.91 -1.81 -3.57
C THR A 69 18.00 -3.00 -3.86
N PRO A 70 18.55 -4.21 -4.11
CA PRO A 70 17.74 -5.40 -4.36
C PRO A 70 17.04 -5.88 -3.07
N ASN A 71 16.02 -6.72 -3.23
CA ASN A 71 15.32 -7.39 -2.13
C ASN A 71 14.74 -6.45 -1.06
N THR A 72 14.27 -5.27 -1.48
CA THR A 72 13.60 -4.29 -0.61
C THR A 72 12.12 -4.23 -0.90
N GLY A 73 11.34 -3.75 0.07
CA GLY A 73 9.93 -3.43 -0.16
C GLY A 73 9.71 -2.32 -1.18
N TYR A 74 10.73 -1.52 -1.50
CA TYR A 74 10.65 -0.54 -2.60
C TYR A 74 10.49 -1.19 -3.97
N LYS A 75 11.08 -2.37 -4.19
CA LYS A 75 10.85 -3.15 -5.42
C LYS A 75 9.58 -3.99 -5.29
N THR A 76 9.43 -4.72 -4.20
CA THR A 76 8.30 -5.62 -3.97
C THR A 76 6.96 -4.88 -3.94
N GLY A 77 6.95 -3.67 -3.39
CA GLY A 77 5.76 -2.85 -3.16
C GLY A 77 5.13 -2.26 -4.41
N VAL A 78 5.82 -2.29 -5.56
CA VAL A 78 5.27 -1.81 -6.83
C VAL A 78 4.14 -2.73 -7.26
N VAL A 79 2.95 -2.17 -7.44
CA VAL A 79 1.76 -2.86 -7.97
C VAL A 79 1.51 -2.42 -9.39
N SER A 80 1.45 -1.12 -9.61
CA SER A 80 1.45 -0.46 -10.90
C SER A 80 2.82 0.19 -11.12
N PRO A 81 3.53 -0.15 -12.21
CA PRO A 81 4.84 0.41 -12.45
C PRO A 81 4.78 1.80 -13.09
N PRO A 82 5.78 2.65 -12.83
CA PRO A 82 7.01 2.33 -12.12
C PRO A 82 7.12 2.93 -10.71
N TYR A 83 6.17 3.75 -10.26
CA TYR A 83 6.31 4.54 -9.06
C TYR A 83 5.42 4.02 -7.91
N LEU A 84 5.89 4.22 -6.70
CA LEU A 84 5.11 4.02 -5.48
C LEU A 84 5.44 5.14 -4.49
N VAL A 85 4.66 5.25 -3.41
CA VAL A 85 4.97 6.19 -2.34
C VAL A 85 5.42 5.50 -1.06
N PHE A 86 6.08 6.23 -0.18
CA PHE A 86 6.52 5.76 1.12
C PHE A 86 6.54 6.89 2.13
N ASN A 87 6.58 6.53 3.41
CA ASN A 87 6.73 7.50 4.49
C ASN A 87 8.18 7.98 4.60
N GLY A 88 8.39 9.29 4.42
CA GLY A 88 9.73 9.88 4.40
C GLY A 88 10.48 9.68 5.72
N TYR A 89 11.75 9.29 5.62
CA TYR A 89 12.67 9.07 6.75
C TYR A 89 12.16 8.08 7.82
N GLY A 90 11.15 7.27 7.52
CA GLY A 90 10.54 6.36 8.47
C GLY A 90 9.61 7.04 9.48
N ASN A 91 9.40 8.36 9.34
CA ASN A 91 8.49 9.13 10.18
C ASN A 91 7.03 8.87 9.77
N PRO A 92 6.06 9.18 10.64
CA PRO A 92 4.65 9.08 10.29
C PRO A 92 4.29 9.86 9.02
N MET A 93 3.34 9.35 8.24
CA MET A 93 2.77 10.05 7.09
C MET A 93 1.26 10.21 7.24
N ALA A 94 0.68 11.18 6.56
CA ALA A 94 -0.77 11.40 6.61
C ALA A 94 -1.33 11.85 5.25
N ILE A 95 -2.60 11.52 5.07
CA ILE A 95 -3.42 11.95 3.93
C ILE A 95 -4.60 12.72 4.50
N THR A 96 -4.81 13.94 4.00
CA THR A 96 -5.97 14.77 4.37
C THR A 96 -6.71 15.25 3.14
N ASN A 97 -7.97 15.64 3.31
CA ASN A 97 -8.73 16.20 2.20
C ASN A 97 -8.20 17.59 1.83
N ALA A 98 -8.02 17.87 0.53
CA ALA A 98 -7.63 19.21 0.08
C ALA A 98 -8.72 20.28 0.26
N ALA A 99 -9.99 19.89 0.34
CA ALA A 99 -11.17 20.77 0.31
C ALA A 99 -12.08 20.68 1.55
N THR A 100 -11.58 20.23 2.72
CA THR A 100 -12.33 20.04 3.99
C THR A 100 -13.53 19.06 3.94
N SER A 101 -13.84 18.47 2.78
CA SER A 101 -14.90 17.46 2.67
C SER A 101 -14.46 16.12 3.26
N ALA A 102 -15.43 15.22 3.50
CA ALA A 102 -15.09 13.85 3.86
C ALA A 102 -14.58 13.07 2.65
N PHE A 103 -13.85 11.99 2.88
CA PHE A 103 -13.55 10.96 1.89
C PHE A 103 -13.70 9.57 2.53
N THR A 104 -13.62 8.55 1.70
CA THR A 104 -13.55 7.15 2.13
C THR A 104 -12.27 6.52 1.60
N ILE A 105 -11.45 5.97 2.49
CA ILE A 105 -10.34 5.09 2.07
C ILE A 105 -10.89 3.67 1.97
N LYS A 106 -10.80 3.09 0.77
CA LYS A 106 -11.28 1.73 0.50
C LYS A 106 -10.17 0.72 0.76
N SER A 107 -9.04 0.88 0.09
CA SER A 107 -7.92 -0.04 0.19
C SER A 107 -6.62 0.55 -0.37
N PHE A 108 -5.52 -0.16 -0.18
CA PHE A 108 -4.24 0.07 -0.86
C PHE A 108 -3.36 -1.18 -0.71
N TYR A 109 -2.24 -1.23 -1.43
CA TYR A 109 -1.20 -2.22 -1.20
C TYR A 109 -0.04 -1.62 -0.43
N SER A 110 0.56 -2.41 0.46
CA SER A 110 1.71 -1.96 1.25
C SER A 110 2.73 -3.07 1.47
N CYS A 111 3.97 -2.67 1.68
CA CYS A 111 5.11 -3.54 1.93
C CYS A 111 6.02 -2.86 2.95
N ALA A 112 6.72 -3.63 3.79
CA ALA A 112 7.77 -3.06 4.63
C ALA A 112 9.01 -2.82 3.76
N ALA A 113 9.66 -1.66 3.83
CA ALA A 113 10.77 -1.40 2.92
C ALA A 113 12.04 -2.17 3.31
N TRP A 114 12.33 -2.23 4.62
CA TRP A 114 13.63 -2.71 5.14
C TRP A 114 13.52 -3.92 6.08
N TYR A 115 12.48 -3.96 6.92
CA TYR A 115 12.39 -4.92 8.01
C TYR A 115 11.09 -5.72 7.94
N ASN A 116 11.21 -7.04 7.98
CA ASN A 116 10.04 -7.90 8.16
C ASN A 116 9.39 -7.65 9.52
N ASN A 117 8.13 -8.05 9.65
CA ASN A 117 7.34 -7.88 10.86
C ASN A 117 7.17 -6.40 11.25
N THR A 118 7.20 -5.51 10.26
CA THR A 118 6.92 -4.08 10.47
C THR A 118 5.42 -3.94 10.72
N ILE A 119 5.05 -3.31 11.83
CA ILE A 119 3.67 -2.97 12.15
C ILE A 119 3.34 -1.63 11.53
N LEU A 120 2.28 -1.58 10.72
CA LEU A 120 1.67 -0.35 10.24
C LEU A 120 0.37 -0.10 10.98
N ALA A 121 0.33 0.96 11.79
CA ALA A 121 -0.86 1.46 12.46
C ALA A 121 -1.49 2.60 11.67
N MET A 122 -2.80 2.50 11.44
CA MET A 122 -3.60 3.47 10.73
C MET A 122 -4.68 4.04 11.63
N ILE A 123 -4.86 5.37 11.60
CA ILE A 123 -5.89 6.06 12.38
C ILE A 123 -6.65 7.01 11.45
N GLY A 124 -7.94 6.76 11.26
CA GLY A 124 -8.86 7.61 10.50
C GLY A 124 -9.62 8.54 11.44
N THR A 125 -9.66 9.83 11.11
CA THR A 125 -10.29 10.88 11.93
C THR A 125 -11.24 11.76 11.12
N ARG A 126 -12.18 12.40 11.82
CA ARG A 126 -13.07 13.44 11.31
C ARG A 126 -13.07 14.60 12.29
N SER A 127 -12.67 15.79 11.84
CA SER A 127 -12.57 17.00 12.68
C SER A 127 -11.79 16.75 13.98
N GLY A 128 -10.71 15.96 13.89
CA GLY A 128 -9.87 15.58 15.03
C GLY A 128 -10.40 14.44 15.91
N THR A 129 -11.62 13.95 15.67
CA THR A 129 -12.19 12.80 16.38
C THR A 129 -11.78 11.50 15.69
N VAL A 130 -11.22 10.53 16.44
CA VAL A 130 -10.90 9.20 15.93
C VAL A 130 -12.18 8.43 15.63
N LEU A 131 -12.33 7.98 14.38
CA LEU A 131 -13.45 7.14 13.95
C LEU A 131 -13.02 5.69 13.74
N TYR A 132 -11.79 5.48 13.26
CA TYR A 132 -11.31 4.15 12.90
C TYR A 132 -9.84 3.96 13.25
N THR A 133 -9.48 2.72 13.59
CA THR A 133 -8.11 2.28 13.79
C THR A 133 -7.90 0.90 13.22
N LYS A 134 -6.74 0.62 12.63
CA LYS A 134 -6.33 -0.73 12.22
C LYS A 134 -4.81 -0.86 12.28
N THR A 135 -4.34 -2.03 12.63
CA THR A 135 -2.93 -2.42 12.50
C THR A 135 -2.80 -3.56 11.52
N VAL A 136 -1.70 -3.58 10.76
CA VAL A 136 -1.32 -4.70 9.89
C VAL A 136 0.17 -4.97 10.02
N GLU A 137 0.55 -6.23 9.86
CA GLU A 137 1.95 -6.64 9.78
C GLU A 137 2.41 -6.71 8.32
N LEU A 138 3.60 -6.17 8.06
CA LEU A 138 4.18 -6.03 6.73
C LEU A 138 5.54 -6.73 6.65
N PHE A 139 5.87 -7.20 5.45
CA PHE A 139 7.11 -7.91 5.14
C PHE A 139 7.74 -7.30 3.90
N THR A 140 9.06 -7.48 3.74
CA THR A 140 9.84 -6.92 2.61
C THR A 140 9.63 -7.63 1.28
N GLN A 141 9.24 -8.91 1.34
CA GLN A 141 9.07 -9.79 0.17
C GLN A 141 7.61 -10.17 -0.09
N LYS A 142 6.66 -9.50 0.58
CA LYS A 142 5.23 -9.75 0.42
C LYS A 142 4.47 -8.43 0.35
N ARG A 143 3.71 -8.25 -0.72
CA ARG A 143 2.68 -7.21 -0.80
C ARG A 143 1.48 -7.60 0.06
N THR A 144 1.10 -6.72 0.96
CA THR A 144 -0.10 -6.86 1.77
C THR A 144 -1.19 -5.98 1.17
N PHE A 145 -2.32 -6.59 0.78
CA PHE A 145 -3.53 -5.83 0.48
C PHE A 145 -4.17 -5.39 1.79
N VAL A 146 -4.34 -4.08 1.96
CA VAL A 146 -4.94 -3.49 3.14
C VAL A 146 -6.32 -2.98 2.76
N GLU A 147 -7.36 -3.72 3.16
CA GLU A 147 -8.75 -3.26 3.04
C GLU A 147 -9.19 -2.49 4.28
N LEU A 148 -9.80 -1.33 4.10
CA LEU A 148 -10.28 -0.45 5.18
C LEU A 148 -11.79 -0.20 5.09
N ASN A 149 -12.26 0.33 3.95
CA ASN A 149 -13.63 0.80 3.76
C ASN A 149 -14.08 1.79 4.86
N TRP A 150 -13.28 2.83 5.12
CA TRP A 150 -13.51 3.81 6.19
C TRP A 150 -14.15 5.10 5.66
N PRO A 151 -15.49 5.24 5.70
CA PRO A 151 -16.17 6.43 5.19
C PRO A 151 -16.12 7.59 6.18
N GLY A 152 -16.35 8.80 5.67
CA GLY A 152 -16.63 9.95 6.54
C GLY A 152 -15.43 10.55 7.25
N ILE A 153 -14.20 10.12 6.93
CA ILE A 153 -12.97 10.70 7.48
C ILE A 153 -12.52 11.93 6.68
N ASP A 154 -11.81 12.85 7.30
CA ASP A 154 -11.10 13.96 6.63
C ASP A 154 -9.57 13.86 6.76
N SER A 155 -9.09 12.88 7.51
CA SER A 155 -7.68 12.59 7.70
C SER A 155 -7.46 11.12 8.02
N ILE A 156 -6.39 10.55 7.48
CA ILE A 156 -5.83 9.27 7.90
C ILE A 156 -4.32 9.43 8.13
N SER A 157 -3.85 8.92 9.27
CA SER A 157 -2.41 8.86 9.58
C SER A 157 -1.91 7.42 9.56
N PHE A 158 -0.64 7.27 9.22
CA PHE A 158 0.08 6.02 9.07
C PHE A 158 1.35 6.09 9.91
N ASN A 159 1.46 5.20 10.89
CA ASN A 159 2.58 5.12 11.80
C ASN A 159 3.17 3.72 11.72
N SER A 160 4.43 3.61 11.33
CA SER A 160 5.12 2.34 11.19
C SER A 160 6.17 2.16 12.27
N SER A 161 6.29 0.93 12.77
CA SER A 161 7.33 0.55 13.72
C SER A 161 7.80 -0.88 13.47
N CYS A 162 9.07 -1.15 13.74
CA CYS A 162 9.61 -2.52 13.69
C CYS A 162 10.33 -2.92 15.00
N GLY A 163 9.90 -2.31 16.11
CA GLY A 163 10.41 -2.57 17.45
C GLY A 163 11.72 -1.83 17.77
N SER A 164 12.81 -2.16 17.08
CA SER A 164 14.17 -1.67 17.43
C SER A 164 14.99 -1.14 16.24
N CYS A 165 14.34 -0.74 15.15
CA CYS A 165 14.99 -0.13 13.99
C CYS A 165 15.02 1.39 14.06
N ASP A 166 16.02 1.97 13.39
CA ASP A 166 16.21 3.42 13.29
C ASP A 166 15.14 4.10 12.41
N ALA A 167 14.66 3.42 11.36
CA ALA A 167 13.63 3.94 10.46
C ALA A 167 12.75 2.82 9.89
N SER A 168 11.46 2.85 10.23
CA SER A 168 10.48 1.89 9.73
C SER A 168 9.77 2.45 8.50
N HIS A 169 10.35 2.22 7.32
CA HIS A 169 9.74 2.62 6.06
C HIS A 169 8.67 1.60 5.63
N VAL A 170 7.54 2.11 5.15
CA VAL A 170 6.46 1.35 4.52
C VAL A 170 6.13 1.97 3.18
N THR A 171 5.85 1.14 2.19
CA THR A 171 5.42 1.59 0.87
C THR A 171 3.90 1.60 0.75
N MET A 172 3.36 2.36 -0.18
CA MET A 172 1.97 2.35 -0.57
C MET A 172 1.86 2.50 -2.09
N ASP A 173 0.97 1.73 -2.69
CA ASP A 173 0.63 1.82 -4.10
C ASP A 173 -0.84 1.40 -4.34
N ASN A 174 -1.43 1.81 -5.46
CA ASN A 174 -2.82 1.56 -5.84
C ASN A 174 -3.82 1.95 -4.74
N LEU A 175 -3.71 3.18 -4.25
CA LEU A 175 -4.64 3.71 -3.26
C LEU A 175 -6.03 3.92 -3.87
N CYS A 176 -7.02 3.36 -3.19
CA CYS A 176 -8.41 3.32 -3.60
C CYS A 176 -9.24 4.26 -2.71
N VAL A 177 -9.80 5.33 -3.26
CA VAL A 177 -10.48 6.40 -2.51
C VAL A 177 -11.80 6.86 -3.17
N THR A 178 -12.81 7.22 -2.37
CA THR A 178 -14.01 7.94 -2.85
C THR A 178 -14.14 9.29 -2.15
N PHE A 179 -14.72 10.29 -2.82
CA PHE A 179 -14.95 11.64 -2.31
C PHE A 179 -16.45 11.96 -2.25
#